data_AF-F9P6Q7-F1
#
_entry.id   AF-F9P6Q7-F1
#
_cell.length_a   1.000
_cell.length_b   1.000
_cell.length_c   1.000
_cell.angle_alpha   90.00
_cell.angle_beta   90.00
_cell.angle_gamma   90.00
#
_symmetry.space_group_name_H-M   'P 1'
#
loop_
_entity.id
_entity.type
_entity.pdbx_description
1 polymer ?
#
loop_
_entity_poly.entity_id
_entity_poly.type
_entity_poly.pdbx_seq_one_letter_code
_entity_poly.pdbx_strand_id
1 'polypeptide(L)' 'MTHPIRENEVTNNVSWVSAIPEVREKLVDLQREIATQGGIVMDGRDIGTVVLPHAELKIFL' A
#
# COMPACT_ATOMS: atom_id res chain seq x y z
N MET A 1 -17.65 -7.03 -3.29
CA MET A 1 -18.30 -5.77 -2.87
C MET A 1 -17.37 -5.07 -1.89
N THR A 2 -16.82 -3.91 -2.26
CA THR A 2 -15.92 -3.09 -1.42
C THR A 2 -16.61 -1.77 -1.01
N HIS A 3 -17.94 -1.77 -0.89
CA HIS A 3 -18.70 -0.51 -0.72
C HIS A 3 -18.30 0.28 0.54
N PRO A 4 -18.09 -0.33 1.71
CA PRO A 4 -17.81 0.43 2.94
C PRO A 4 -16.49 1.21 2.87
N ILE A 5 -15.43 0.66 2.25
CA ILE A 5 -14.12 1.33 2.19
C ILE A 5 -14.09 2.54 1.24
N ARG A 6 -15.13 2.72 0.42
CA ARG A 6 -15.26 3.84 -0.53
C ARG A 6 -16.20 4.92 -0.03
N GLU A 7 -16.78 4.76 1.15
CA GLU A 7 -17.64 5.79 1.74
C GLU A 7 -16.83 7.04 2.10
N ASN A 8 -17.51 8.18 2.14
CA ASN A 8 -16.88 9.47 2.45
C ASN A 8 -16.21 9.45 3.82
N GLU A 9 -16.81 8.78 4.81
CA GLU A 9 -16.22 8.64 6.14
C GLU A 9 -14.83 8.01 6.08
N VAL A 10 -14.65 6.91 5.34
CA VAL A 10 -13.36 6.26 5.18
C VAL A 10 -12.40 7.13 4.37
N THR A 11 -12.88 7.68 3.25
CA THR A 11 -12.08 8.54 2.36
C THR A 11 -11.53 9.77 3.10
N ASN A 12 -12.32 10.37 3.99
CA ASN A 12 -11.92 11.55 4.74
C ASN A 12 -10.89 11.25 5.85
N ASN A 13 -10.86 10.01 6.36
CA ASN A 13 -9.98 9.62 7.47
C ASN A 13 -8.68 8.93 7.01
N VAL A 14 -8.63 8.37 5.79
CA VAL A 14 -7.49 7.56 5.32
C VAL A 14 -6.17 8.32 5.34
N SER A 15 -6.17 9.61 4.99
CA SER A 15 -4.95 10.43 4.97
C SER A 15 -4.36 10.61 6.36
N TRP A 16 -5.21 10.75 7.38
CA TRP A 16 -4.75 10.88 8.77
C TRP A 16 -4.18 9.56 9.30
N VAL A 17 -4.90 8.45 9.09
CA VAL A 17 -4.46 7.13 9.55
C VAL A 17 -3.16 6.70 8.84
N SER A 18 -3.07 6.93 7.53
CA SER A 18 -1.89 6.56 6.74
C SER A 18 -0.66 7.42 7.04
N ALA A 19 -0.79 8.55 7.73
CA ALA A 19 0.34 9.34 8.18
C ALA A 19 0.97 8.81 9.48
N ILE A 20 0.29 7.92 10.21
CA ILE A 20 0.79 7.36 11.48
C ILE A 20 1.96 6.41 11.19
N PRO A 21 3.18 6.68 11.70
CA PRO A 21 4.37 5.89 11.37
C PRO A 21 4.25 4.39 11.66
N GLU A 22 3.69 4.03 12.81
CA GLU A 22 3.56 2.65 13.27
C GLU A 22 2.58 1.86 12.40
N VAL A 23 1.52 2.53 11.91
CA VAL A 23 0.59 1.95 10.94
C VAL A 23 1.29 1.71 9.61
N ARG A 24 2.05 2.70 9.12
CA ARG A 24 2.80 2.55 7.87
C ARG A 24 3.82 1.43 7.95
N GLU A 25 4.62 1.38 9.00
CA GLU A 25 5.65 0.36 9.22
C GLU A 25 5.02 -1.04 9.18
N LYS A 26 3.96 -1.25 9.97
CA LYS A 26 3.29 -2.54 10.01
C LYS A 26 2.70 -2.96 8.66
N LEU A 27 2.09 -2.02 7.93
CA LEU A 27 1.50 -2.31 6.62
C LEU A 27 2.55 -2.54 5.53
N VAL A 28 3.69 -1.85 5.57
CA VAL A 28 4.80 -2.08 4.63
C VAL A 28 5.38 -3.48 4.85
N ASP A 29 5.55 -3.92 6.09
CA ASP A 29 6.04 -5.26 6.40
C ASP A 29 5.09 -6.35 5.87
N LEU A 30 3.79 -6.18 6.09
CA LEU A 30 2.77 -7.08 5.54
C LEU A 30 2.79 -7.12 4.01
N GLN A 31 2.93 -5.97 3.35
CA GLN A 31 3.02 -5.90 1.88
C GLN A 31 4.27 -6.62 1.36
N ARG A 32 5.41 -6.49 2.04
CA ARG A 32 6.64 -7.19 1.70
C ARG A 32 6.50 -8.70 1.90
N GLU A 33 5.87 -9.13 2.99
CA GLU A 33 5.57 -10.54 3.26
C GLU A 33 4.72 -11.15 2.13
N ILE A 34 3.66 -10.47 1.71
CA ILE A 34 2.81 -10.90 0.58
C ILE A 34 3.63 -10.99 -0.71
N ALA A 35 4.54 -10.06 -0.95
CA ALA A 35 5.37 -10.04 -2.16
C ALA A 35 6.46 -11.12 -2.19
N THR A 36 6.75 -11.81 -1.08
CA THR A 36 7.82 -12.84 -1.01
C THR A 36 7.63 -14.00 -2.00
N GLN A 37 6.40 -14.34 -2.33
CA GLN A 37 6.08 -15.44 -3.25
C GLN A 37 6.29 -15.05 -4.74
N GLY A 38 6.56 -13.78 -5.02
CA GLY A 38 6.70 -13.26 -6.39
C GLY A 38 5.38 -13.30 -7.18
N GLY A 39 5.47 -13.05 -8.48
CA GLY A 39 4.30 -13.12 -9.39
C GLY A 39 3.16 -12.15 -9.07
N ILE A 40 3.46 -11.06 -8.36
CA ILE A 40 2.46 -10.09 -7.88
C ILE A 40 2.52 -8.78 -8.65
N VAL A 41 1.35 -8.20 -8.91
CA VAL A 41 1.20 -6.80 -9.30
C VAL A 41 0.68 -6.04 -8.09
N MET A 42 1.38 -4.97 -7.72
CA MET A 42 1.03 -4.16 -6.55
C MET A 42 0.83 -2.70 -6.98
N ASP A 43 -0.32 -2.15 -6.60
CA ASP A 43 -0.73 -0.76 -6.89
C ASP A 43 -0.72 0.06 -5.60
N GLY A 44 -0.31 1.32 -5.70
CA GLY A 44 -0.21 2.24 -4.57
C GLY A 44 0.81 3.36 -4.79
N ARG A 45 0.86 4.29 -3.82
CA ARG A 45 1.63 5.54 -3.95
C ARG A 45 3.15 5.34 -3.91
N ASP A 46 3.63 4.48 -3.01
CA ASP A 46 5.05 4.34 -2.70
C ASP A 46 5.57 2.91 -2.92
N ILE A 47 4.91 2.14 -3.79
CA ILE A 47 5.25 0.73 -4.00
C ILE A 47 6.68 0.59 -4.54
N GLY A 48 6.99 1.27 -5.64
CA GLY A 48 8.30 1.15 -6.29
C GLY A 48 9.44 1.90 -5.59
N THR A 49 9.15 2.73 -4.60
CA THR A 49 10.14 3.58 -3.91
C THR A 49 10.40 3.13 -2.47
N VAL A 50 9.38 2.61 -1.77
CA VAL A 50 9.47 2.26 -0.34
C VAL A 50 9.22 0.76 -0.10
N VAL A 51 8.15 0.21 -0.67
CA VAL A 51 7.73 -1.17 -0.37
C VAL A 51 8.63 -2.18 -1.07
N LEU A 52 8.72 -2.08 -2.40
CA LEU A 52 9.49 -2.93 -3.30
C LEU A 52 10.50 -2.09 -4.12
N PRO A 53 11.51 -1.48 -3.46
CA PRO A 53 12.49 -0.63 -4.13
C PRO A 53 13.33 -1.39 -5.18
N HIS A 54 13.34 -2.72 -5.13
CA HIS A 54 14.07 -3.58 -6.06
C HIS A 54 13.13 -4.36 -7.00
N ALA A 55 11.87 -3.95 -7.17
CA ALA A 55 10.96 -4.56 -8.14
C ALA A 55 11.56 -4.52 -9.56
N GLU A 56 11.38 -5.61 -10.31
CA GLU A 56 11.90 -5.77 -11.68
C GLU A 56 11.28 -4.77 -12.67
N LEU A 57 10.02 -4.39 -12.44
CA LEU A 57 9.29 -3.40 -13.22
C LEU A 57 8.55 -2.42 -12.30
N LYS A 58 8.63 -1.13 -12.62
CA LYS A 58 7.90 -0.06 -11.92
C LYS A 58 7.20 0.79 -12.96
N ILE A 59 5.90 1.03 -12.75
CA ILE A 59 5.07 1.84 -13.64
C ILE A 59 4.52 3.01 -12.80
N PHE A 60 4.55 4.22 -13.36
CA PHE A 60 3.92 5.41 -12.79
C PHE A 60 2.88 5.91 -13.80
N LEU A 61 1.66 6.18 -13.33
CA LEU A 61 0.50 6.58 -14.13
C LEU A 61 0.07 8.01 -13.81
#